data_AF-A0AAJ2YZ01-F1
#
_entry.id   AF-A0AAJ2YZ01-F1
#
_cell.length_a   1.000
_cell.length_b   1.000
_cell.length_c   1.000
_cell.angle_alpha   90.00
_cell.angle_beta   90.00
_cell.angle_gamma   90.00
#
_symmetry.space_group_name_H-M   'P 1'
#
loop_
_entity.id
_entity.type
_entity.pdbx_description
1 polymer ?
#
loop_
_entity_poly.entity_id
_entity_poly.type
_entity_poly.pdbx_seq_one_letter_code
_entity_poly.pdbx_strand_id
1 'polypeptide(L)' 'MVRIIFRPHDLVALPYVVFMATIILLMFIDSAAGRILWGSIGLFVGLISLIGVNAMVRNHPKDEFDERI' A
#
# COMPACT_ATOMS: atom_id res chain seq x y z
N MET A 1 21.47 -12.80 -2.62
CA MET A 1 19.99 -12.93 -2.50
C MET A 1 19.56 -12.00 -1.36
N VAL A 2 19.21 -10.75 -1.66
CA VAL A 2 18.85 -9.76 -0.63
C VAL A 2 17.43 -10.07 -0.18
N ARG A 3 17.28 -10.60 1.03
CA ARG A 3 15.97 -10.83 1.65
C ARG A 3 15.50 -9.48 2.20
N ILE A 4 14.63 -8.80 1.47
CA ILE A 4 14.02 -7.56 1.95
C ILE A 4 13.04 -7.96 3.05
N ILE A 5 13.49 -7.89 4.30
CA ILE A 5 12.64 -8.05 5.48
C ILE A 5 11.91 -6.71 5.65
N PHE A 6 10.76 -6.58 5.00
CA PHE A 6 9.87 -5.46 5.27
C PHE A 6 9.38 -5.59 6.71
N ARG A 7 9.67 -4.58 7.55
CA ARG A 7 9.06 -4.52 8.87
C ARG A 7 7.54 -4.37 8.69
N PRO A 8 6.71 -4.96 9.56
CA PRO A 8 5.25 -4.84 9.46
C PRO A 8 4.80 -3.37 9.40
N HIS A 9 5.55 -2.48 10.07
CA HIS A 9 5.34 -1.03 10.04
C HIS A 9 5.44 -0.41 8.62
N ASP A 10 6.35 -0.89 7.77
CA ASP A 10 6.52 -0.37 6.40
C ASP A 10 5.40 -0.85 5.47
N LEU A 11 4.84 -2.03 5.75
CA LEU A 11 3.67 -2.53 5.04
C LEU A 11 2.43 -1.68 5.33
N VAL A 12 2.27 -1.16 6.55
CA VAL A 12 1.14 -0.28 6.90
C VAL A 12 1.13 1.01 6.06
N ALA A 13 2.30 1.52 5.69
CA ALA A 13 2.42 2.71 4.83
C ALA A 13 2.20 2.44 3.34
N LEU A 14 2.23 1.17 2.92
CA LEU A 14 2.19 0.76 1.52
C LEU A 14 0.95 1.25 0.74
N PRO A 15 -0.28 1.22 1.29
CA PRO A 15 -1.46 1.76 0.62
C PRO A 15 -1.31 3.27 0.36
N TYR A 16 -0.76 4.01 1.34
CA TYR A 16 -0.53 5.45 1.22
C TYR A 16 0.49 5.77 0.14
N VAL A 17 1.59 5.02 0.08
CA VAL A 17 2.61 5.16 -0.97
C VAL A 17 2.01 4.91 -2.36
N VAL A 18 1.16 3.88 -2.49
CA VAL A 18 0.47 3.57 -3.75
C VAL A 18 -0.46 4.71 -4.18
N PHE A 19 -1.22 5.30 -3.25
CA PHE A 19 -2.08 6.45 -3.56
C PHE A 19 -1.25 7.67 -4.00
N MET A 20 -0.16 7.99 -3.29
CA MET A 20 0.71 9.10 -3.65
C MET A 20 1.38 8.90 -5.01
N ALA A 21 1.90 7.71 -5.28
CA ALA A 21 2.47 7.37 -6.57
C ALA A 21 1.44 7.49 -7.71
N THR A 22 0.20 7.06 -7.46
CA THR A 22 -0.91 7.20 -8.42
C THR A 22 -1.21 8.67 -8.71
N ILE A 23 -1.32 9.52 -7.68
CA ILE A 23 -1.59 10.95 -7.85
C ILE A 23 -0.49 11.62 -8.68
N ILE A 24 0.77 11.32 -8.37
CA ILE A 24 1.92 11.84 -9.11
C ILE A 24 1.88 11.37 -10.56
N LEU A 25 1.62 10.08 -10.81
CA LEU A 25 1.49 9.53 -12.18
C LEU A 25 0.41 10.28 -12.98
N LEU A 26 -0.75 10.53 -12.37
CA LEU A 26 -1.87 11.22 -13.03
C LEU A 26 -1.55 12.66 -13.43
N MET A 27 -0.64 13.33 -12.72
CA MET A 27 -0.21 14.68 -13.07
C MET A 27 0.49 14.74 -14.43
N PHE A 28 1.21 13.68 -14.82
CA PHE A 28 1.94 13.60 -16.10
C PHE A 28 1.10 13.13 -17.29
N ILE A 29 -0.18 12.79 -17.05
CA ILE A 29 -1.08 12.33 -18.11
C ILE A 29 -1.98 13.48 -18.52
N ASP A 30 -1.82 13.98 -19.74
CA ASP A 30 -2.65 15.08 -20.26
C ASP A 30 -4.03 14.61 -20.76
N SER A 31 -4.12 13.34 -21.20
CA SER A 31 -5.38 12.77 -21.67
C SER A 31 -6.36 12.52 -20.53
N ALA A 32 -7.58 13.05 -20.65
CA ALA A 32 -8.67 12.79 -19.70
C ALA A 32 -9.02 11.30 -19.61
N ALA A 33 -9.08 10.60 -20.75
CA ALA A 33 -9.30 9.16 -20.79
C ALA A 33 -8.15 8.39 -20.12
N GLY A 34 -6.91 8.83 -20.34
CA GLY A 34 -5.73 8.27 -19.68
C GLY A 34 -5.79 8.45 -18.16
N ARG A 35 -6.14 9.65 -17.68
CA ARG A 35 -6.28 9.92 -16.24
C ARG A 35 -7.35 9.06 -15.59
N ILE A 36 -8.49 8.85 -16.25
CA ILE A 36 -9.57 8.02 -15.72
C ILE A 36 -9.13 6.56 -15.65
N LEU A 37 -8.51 6.04 -16.72
CA LEU A 37 -8.06 4.65 -16.76
C LEU A 37 -6.99 4.37 -15.68
N TRP A 38 -5.92 5.17 -15.67
CA TRP A 38 -4.83 5.01 -14.72
C TRP A 38 -5.24 5.35 -13.29
N GLY A 39 -6.18 6.29 -13.12
CA GLY A 39 -6.73 6.63 -11.82
C GLY A 39 -7.54 5.47 -11.25
N SER A 40 -8.37 4.84 -12.07
CA SER A 40 -9.15 3.66 -11.68
C SER A 40 -8.24 2.49 -11.29
N ILE A 41 -7.15 2.27 -12.05
CA ILE A 41 -6.15 1.24 -11.74
C ILE A 41 -5.46 1.55 -10.40
N GLY A 42 -4.98 2.78 -10.20
CA GLY A 42 -4.29 3.14 -8.96
C GLY A 42 -5.21 3.10 -7.72
N LEU A 43 -6.47 3.49 -7.86
CA LEU A 43 -7.49 3.30 -6.82
C LEU A 43 -7.70 1.82 -6.48
N PHE A 44 -7.81 0.96 -7.50
CA PHE A 44 -7.97 -0.48 -7.32
C PHE A 44 -6.76 -1.12 -6.62
N VAL A 45 -5.55 -0.78 -7.05
CA VAL A 45 -4.31 -1.26 -6.40
C VAL A 45 -4.23 -0.76 -4.97
N GLY A 46 -4.55 0.52 -4.71
CA GLY A 46 -4.60 1.09 -3.36
C GLY A 46 -5.58 0.36 -2.45
N LEU A 47 -6.75 -0.02 -2.97
CA LEU A 47 -7.75 -0.79 -2.24
C LEU A 47 -7.25 -2.20 -1.88
N ILE A 48 -6.63 -2.90 -2.84
CA ILE A 48 -6.04 -4.23 -2.59
C ILE A 48 -4.92 -4.13 -1.55
N SER A 49 -4.05 -3.13 -1.65
CA SER A 49 -3.00 -2.89 -0.66
C SER A 49 -3.60 -2.66 0.73
N LEU A 50 -4.67 -1.88 0.84
CA LEU A 50 -5.34 -1.64 2.12
C LEU A 50 -5.91 -2.94 2.71
N ILE A 51 -6.57 -3.76 1.90
CA ILE A 51 -7.11 -5.07 2.32
C ILE A 51 -5.98 -6.00 2.77
N GLY A 52 -4.89 -6.07 1.98
CA GLY A 52 -3.73 -6.91 2.28
C GLY A 52 -3.05 -6.51 3.60
N VAL A 53 -2.87 -5.21 3.83
CA VAL A 53 -2.33 -4.68 5.09
C VAL A 53 -3.26 -4.98 6.25
N ASN A 54 -4.56 -4.73 6.10
CA ASN A 54 -5.53 -4.98 7.16
C ASN A 54 -5.60 -6.48 7.52
N ALA A 55 -5.54 -7.37 6.53
CA ALA A 55 -5.45 -8.81 6.75
C ALA A 55 -4.16 -9.21 7.47
N MET A 56 -3.02 -8.61 7.12
CA MET A 56 -1.74 -8.87 7.77
C MET A 56 -1.69 -8.36 9.21
N VAL A 57 -2.23 -7.17 9.49
CA VAL A 57 -2.33 -6.62 10.85
C VAL A 57 -3.24 -7.50 11.70
N ARG A 58 -4.38 -7.96 11.15
CA ARG A 58 -5.33 -8.80 11.87
C ARG A 58 -4.81 -10.23 12.13
N ASN A 59 -3.95 -10.75 11.25
CA ASN A 59 -3.36 -12.08 11.37
C ASN A 59 -1.97 -12.07 12.03
N HIS A 60 -1.44 -10.90 12.43
CA HIS A 60 -0.20 -10.87 13.18
C HIS A 60 -0.49 -11.37 14.61
N PRO A 61 0.18 -12.45 15.08
CA PRO A 61 0.04 -12.89 16.45
C PRO A 61 0.43 -11.75 17.39
N LYS A 62 -0.44 -11.45 18.35
CA LYS A 62 -0.28 -10.37 19.35
C LYS A 62 0.87 -10.62 20.33
N ASP A 63 1.53 -11.77 20.25
CA ASP A 63 2.37 -12.28 21.34
C ASP A 63 3.83 -11.78 21.30
N GLU A 64 4.23 -10.95 20.34
CA GLU A 64 5.60 -10.38 20.30
C GLU A 64 5.71 -8.94 20.84
N PHE A 65 4.61 -8.32 21.28
CA PHE A 65 4.66 -6.99 21.93
C PHE A 65 4.63 -7.03 23.46
N ASP A 66 4.46 -8.21 24.07
CA ASP A 66 4.25 -8.38 25.52
C ASP A 66 5.45 -9.03 26.25
N GLU A 67 6.65 -9.03 25.66
CA GLU A 67 7.85 -9.62 26.31
C GLU A 67 8.89 -8.59 26.78
N ARG A 68 8.58 -7.28 26.75
CA ARG A 68 9.39 -6.26 27.43
C ARG A 68 8.60 -5.04 27.88
N ILE A 69 7.86 -5.16 28.99
CA ILE A 69 7.72 -4.08 29.98
C ILE A 69 7.78 -4.70 31.38
#